data_AF-A0A1J3ERD4-F1
#
_entry.id   AF-A0A1J3ERD4-F1
#
_cell.length_a   1.000
_cell.length_b   1.000
_cell.length_c   1.000
_cell.angle_alpha   90.00
_cell.angle_beta   90.00
_cell.angle_gamma   90.00
#
_symmetry.space_group_name_H-M   'P 1'
#
loop_
_entity.id
_entity.type
_entity.pdbx_description
1 polymer ?
#
loop_
_entity_poly.entity_id
_entity_poly.type
_entity_poly.pdbx_seq_one_letter_code
_entity_poly.pdbx_strand_id
1 'polypeptide(L)'
;GEKFGFLIWVSSISCLICLCHGYVPVNNYLINCGSPTNVTETGRVFISDKLASNHLTSPSQILAASNRNSVSDIYQTARIFTGISKYTFSVARGRHWIRLHFSPFQYQNFQMMSAKFSVSSQTHVLLSDFTAKSRVMKEYSLNVATDRLELTFTPSANSFAFVNALEVVS
;
A
#
# COMPACT_ATOMS: atom_id res chain seq x y z
N GLY A 1 -0.42 16.91 62.94
CA GLY A 1 -0.83 15.60 62.41
C GLY A 1 -1.18 15.79 60.96
N GLU A 2 -0.25 15.52 60.05
CA GLU A 2 -0.39 15.78 58.62
C GLU A 2 0.01 14.52 57.84
N LYS A 3 -0.97 13.70 57.43
CA LYS A 3 -0.77 12.54 56.56
C LYS A 3 -2.01 12.24 55.68
N PHE A 4 -2.69 13.27 55.18
CA PHE A 4 -3.89 13.06 54.34
C PHE A 4 -3.76 13.56 52.89
N GLY A 5 -2.78 14.41 52.57
CA GLY A 5 -2.62 14.99 51.22
C GLY A 5 -1.90 14.10 50.19
N PHE A 6 -1.07 13.14 50.62
CA PHE A 6 -0.18 12.41 49.71
C PHE A 6 -0.85 11.19 49.03
N LEU A 7 -1.93 10.64 49.61
CA LEU A 7 -2.60 9.44 49.10
C LEU A 7 -3.50 9.70 47.88
N ILE A 8 -4.04 10.93 47.73
CA ILE A 8 -4.99 11.26 46.65
C ILE A 8 -4.26 11.48 45.31
N TRP A 9 -3.00 11.93 45.34
CA TRP A 9 -2.26 12.25 44.13
C TRP A 9 -1.69 11.00 43.41
N VAL A 10 -1.29 9.98 44.17
CA VAL A 10 -0.79 8.71 43.62
C VAL A 10 -1.92 7.91 42.94
N SER A 11 -3.14 8.00 43.47
CA SER A 11 -4.33 7.37 42.86
C SER A 11 -4.70 7.98 41.50
N SER A 12 -4.44 9.27 41.29
CA SER A 12 -4.82 9.98 40.07
C SER A 12 -3.84 9.71 38.91
N ILE A 13 -2.59 9.38 39.21
CA ILE A 13 -1.56 9.01 38.21
C ILE A 13 -1.74 7.56 37.74
N SER A 14 -2.27 6.67 38.60
CA SER A 14 -2.50 5.26 38.25
C SER A 14 -3.56 5.07 37.17
N CYS A 15 -4.43 6.06 36.90
CA CYS A 15 -5.49 5.96 35.90
C CYS A 15 -5.03 6.37 34.49
N LEU A 16 -3.81 6.89 34.33
CA LEU A 16 -3.25 7.32 33.04
C LEU A 16 -2.41 6.26 32.34
N ILE A 17 -2.30 5.05 32.89
CA ILE A 17 -1.88 3.87 32.12
C ILE A 17 -3.10 3.41 31.31
N CYS A 18 -3.57 4.28 30.42
CA CYS A 18 -4.31 3.83 29.26
C CYS A 18 -3.36 2.90 28.52
N LEU A 19 -3.56 1.59 28.66
CA LEU A 19 -2.97 0.59 27.79
C LEU A 19 -3.43 0.95 26.38
N CYS A 20 -2.64 1.74 25.66
CA CYS A 20 -2.79 1.99 24.25
C CYS A 20 -2.56 0.65 23.55
N HIS A 21 -3.61 -0.17 23.48
CA HIS A 21 -3.61 -1.32 22.62
C HIS A 21 -3.42 -0.78 21.21
N GLY A 22 -2.25 -1.07 20.64
CA GLY A 22 -1.96 -0.76 19.25
C GLY A 22 -3.08 -1.34 18.39
N TYR A 23 -3.56 -0.56 17.44
CA TYR A 23 -4.58 -1.02 16.52
C TYR A 23 -4.06 -2.22 15.73
N VAL A 24 -4.75 -3.35 15.85
CA VAL A 24 -4.46 -4.58 15.09
C VAL A 24 -5.48 -4.66 13.96
N PRO A 25 -5.09 -4.40 12.71
CA PRO A 25 -6.01 -4.42 11.59
C PRO A 25 -6.49 -5.85 11.29
N VAL A 26 -7.77 -5.97 10.92
CA VAL A 26 -8.37 -7.27 10.56
C VAL A 26 -7.82 -7.76 9.22
N ASN A 27 -7.67 -6.86 8.26
CA ASN A 27 -7.01 -7.10 6.98
C ASN A 27 -5.74 -6.24 6.91
N ASN A 28 -4.62 -6.85 6.54
CA ASN A 28 -3.33 -6.17 6.47
C ASN A 28 -2.48 -6.71 5.31
N TYR A 29 -2.81 -6.26 4.10
CA TYR A 29 -2.06 -6.61 2.90
C TYR A 29 -1.03 -5.52 2.62
N LEU A 30 0.26 -5.84 2.77
CA LEU A 30 1.37 -4.96 2.45
C LEU A 30 2.24 -5.64 1.40
N ILE A 31 2.23 -5.15 0.17
CA ILE A 31 2.88 -5.81 -0.98
C ILE A 31 4.03 -4.93 -1.47
N ASN A 32 5.23 -5.50 -1.55
CA ASN A 32 6.39 -4.91 -2.20
C ASN A 32 6.41 -5.34 -3.68
N CYS A 33 5.80 -4.51 -4.52
CA CYS A 33 5.52 -4.84 -5.91
C CYS A 33 6.83 -4.92 -6.73
N GLY A 34 6.95 -5.96 -7.54
CA GLY A 34 8.18 -6.23 -8.29
C GLY A 34 9.32 -6.87 -7.48
N SER A 35 9.22 -6.94 -6.16
CA SER A 35 10.30 -7.49 -5.32
C SER A 35 10.30 -9.02 -5.29
N PRO A 36 11.49 -9.67 -5.34
CA PRO A 36 11.61 -11.11 -5.11
C PRO A 36 11.56 -11.49 -3.62
N THR A 37 11.81 -10.54 -2.71
CA THR A 37 11.96 -10.77 -1.27
C THR A 37 11.07 -9.86 -0.44
N ASN A 38 10.79 -10.29 0.80
CA ASN A 38 10.11 -9.44 1.76
C ASN A 38 11.04 -8.31 2.21
N VAL A 39 10.45 -7.19 2.59
CA VAL A 39 11.16 -6.01 3.08
C VAL A 39 10.48 -5.54 4.36
N THR A 40 11.27 -5.10 5.33
CA THR A 40 10.76 -4.47 6.55
C THR A 40 10.98 -2.97 6.45
N GLU A 41 9.90 -2.21 6.33
CA GLU A 41 9.92 -0.75 6.27
C GLU A 41 9.21 -0.21 7.52
N THR A 42 9.90 0.60 8.33
CA THR A 42 9.33 1.21 9.55
C THR A 42 8.65 0.20 10.50
N GLY A 43 9.22 -1.00 10.63
CA GLY A 43 8.66 -2.08 11.46
C GLY A 43 7.49 -2.84 10.84
N ARG A 44 7.11 -2.53 9.60
CA ARG A 44 6.04 -3.21 8.86
C ARG A 44 6.65 -4.10 7.77
N VAL A 45 6.19 -5.35 7.69
CA VAL A 45 6.69 -6.30 6.69
C VAL A 45 5.84 -6.21 5.44
N PHE A 46 6.46 -5.81 4.33
CA PHE A 46 5.88 -5.89 2.99
C PHE A 46 6.31 -7.21 2.35
N ILE A 47 5.33 -8.03 1.98
CA ILE A 47 5.59 -9.33 1.35
C ILE A 47 5.98 -9.14 -0.12
N SER A 48 6.79 -10.05 -0.63
CA SER A 48 7.26 -10.01 -2.01
C SER A 48 6.12 -10.18 -3.02
N ASP A 49 6.34 -9.68 -4.24
CA ASP A 49 5.40 -9.84 -5.36
C ASP A 49 5.08 -11.31 -5.64
N LYS A 50 6.11 -12.17 -5.50
CA LYS A 50 5.98 -13.62 -5.67
C LYS A 50 5.00 -14.22 -4.66
N LEU A 51 5.11 -13.84 -3.38
CA LEU A 51 4.19 -14.34 -2.33
C LEU A 51 2.79 -13.75 -2.48
N ALA A 52 2.69 -12.52 -2.99
CA ALA A 52 1.42 -11.85 -3.25
C ALA A 52 0.76 -12.25 -4.60
N SER A 53 1.39 -13.11 -5.40
CA SER A 53 0.95 -13.42 -6.77
C SER A 53 -0.48 -13.96 -6.85
N ASN A 54 -0.95 -14.68 -5.84
CA ASN A 54 -2.33 -15.18 -5.76
C ASN A 54 -3.39 -14.06 -5.72
N HIS A 55 -3.01 -12.83 -5.35
CA HIS A 55 -3.90 -11.68 -5.38
C HIS A 55 -3.97 -11.03 -6.76
N LEU A 56 -3.07 -11.33 -7.69
CA LEU A 56 -2.89 -10.54 -8.90
C LEU A 56 -3.25 -11.33 -10.16
N THR A 57 -4.18 -10.79 -10.93
CA THR A 57 -4.43 -11.20 -12.32
C THR A 57 -3.86 -10.16 -13.27
N SER A 58 -2.93 -10.55 -14.13
CA SER A 58 -2.25 -9.66 -15.07
C SER A 58 -1.93 -10.42 -16.36
N PRO A 59 -2.06 -9.80 -17.56
CA PRO A 59 -1.73 -10.44 -18.83
C PRO A 59 -0.22 -10.69 -19.00
N SER A 60 0.61 -9.97 -18.24
CA SER A 60 2.06 -10.09 -18.28
C SER A 60 2.69 -10.01 -16.88
N GLN A 61 3.94 -10.45 -16.78
CA GLN A 61 4.75 -10.31 -15.59
C GLN A 61 6.02 -9.53 -15.91
N ILE A 62 6.03 -8.25 -15.56
CA ILE A 62 7.19 -7.37 -15.72
C ILE A 62 7.53 -6.82 -14.34
N LEU A 63 8.66 -7.29 -13.80
CA LEU A 63 9.18 -6.90 -12.49
C LEU A 63 10.40 -6.01 -12.72
N ALA A 64 10.31 -4.76 -12.33
CA ALA A 64 11.34 -3.77 -12.52
C ALA A 64 12.12 -3.55 -11.23
N ALA A 65 13.45 -3.48 -11.34
CA ALA A 65 14.34 -3.13 -10.23
C ALA A 65 15.13 -1.87 -10.62
N SER A 66 15.20 -0.92 -9.69
CA SER A 66 15.99 0.30 -9.86
C SER A 66 17.48 -0.02 -9.69
N ASN A 67 18.31 0.66 -10.46
CA ASN A 67 19.77 0.64 -10.27
C ASN A 67 20.24 1.67 -9.23
N ARG A 68 19.33 2.48 -8.68
CA ARG A 68 19.64 3.50 -7.68
C ARG A 68 19.24 3.01 -6.30
N ASN A 69 20.12 3.25 -5.33
CA ASN A 69 19.79 3.04 -3.93
C ASN A 69 18.67 4.01 -3.54
N SER A 70 17.57 3.46 -3.05
CA SER A 70 16.47 4.23 -2.47
C SER A 70 16.69 4.30 -0.96
N VAL A 71 16.31 5.42 -0.34
CA VAL A 71 16.25 5.54 1.14
C VAL A 71 15.26 4.55 1.76
N SER A 72 14.28 4.10 0.98
CA SER A 72 13.18 3.23 1.42
C SER A 72 13.04 2.06 0.45
N ASP A 73 13.06 0.85 0.99
CA ASP A 73 13.24 -0.39 0.23
C ASP A 73 12.00 -0.73 -0.62
N ILE A 74 10.81 -0.29 -0.18
CA ILE A 74 9.54 -0.46 -0.91
C ILE A 74 9.45 0.35 -2.21
N TYR A 75 10.43 1.20 -2.50
CA TYR A 75 10.53 1.98 -3.74
C TYR A 75 11.65 1.50 -4.67
N GLN A 76 12.41 0.47 -4.29
CA GLN A 76 13.50 -0.05 -5.12
C GLN A 76 12.99 -0.87 -6.31
N THR A 77 11.82 -1.49 -6.18
CA THR A 77 11.20 -2.28 -7.23
C THR A 77 9.84 -1.72 -7.64
N ALA A 78 9.33 -2.16 -8.78
CA ALA A 78 7.96 -1.91 -9.21
C ALA A 78 7.43 -3.07 -10.03
N ARG A 79 6.12 -3.29 -9.97
CA ARG A 79 5.41 -4.09 -10.98
C ARG A 79 4.94 -3.18 -12.10
N ILE A 80 5.14 -3.60 -13.35
CA ILE A 80 4.67 -2.89 -14.55
C ILE A 80 3.52 -3.67 -15.18
N PHE A 81 2.47 -2.96 -15.58
CA PHE A 81 1.29 -3.49 -16.26
C PHE A 81 1.17 -2.87 -17.65
N THR A 82 1.28 -3.69 -18.69
CA THR A 82 1.08 -3.28 -20.10
C THR A 82 -0.35 -3.51 -20.58
N GLY A 83 -1.20 -4.13 -19.75
CA GLY A 83 -2.63 -4.29 -19.96
C GLY A 83 -3.39 -4.21 -18.65
N ILE A 84 -4.72 -4.27 -18.74
CA ILE A 84 -5.59 -4.20 -17.57
C ILE A 84 -5.22 -5.32 -16.59
N SER A 85 -4.89 -4.94 -15.35
CA SER A 85 -4.43 -5.85 -14.31
C SER A 85 -5.17 -5.59 -13.01
N LYS A 86 -5.41 -6.63 -12.22
CA LYS A 86 -6.33 -6.58 -11.07
C LYS A 86 -5.70 -7.23 -9.86
N TYR A 87 -5.59 -6.49 -8.75
CA TYR A 87 -5.41 -7.07 -7.44
C TYR A 87 -6.76 -7.37 -6.80
N THR A 88 -6.92 -8.56 -6.22
CA THR A 88 -8.13 -9.01 -5.53
C THR A 88 -7.80 -9.47 -4.12
N PHE A 89 -8.47 -8.89 -3.14
CA PHE A 89 -8.30 -9.15 -1.72
C PHE A 89 -9.61 -9.66 -1.13
N SER A 90 -9.52 -10.73 -0.33
CA SER A 90 -10.61 -11.14 0.56
C SER A 90 -10.55 -10.27 1.81
N VAL A 91 -11.59 -9.50 2.07
CA VAL A 91 -11.60 -8.50 3.14
C VAL A 91 -12.86 -8.60 4.00
N ALA A 92 -12.79 -8.12 5.23
CA ALA A 92 -13.98 -7.90 6.03
C ALA A 92 -14.81 -6.77 5.40
N ARG A 93 -16.10 -6.73 5.72
CA ARG A 93 -16.93 -5.56 5.37
C ARG A 93 -16.54 -4.39 6.27
N GLY A 94 -16.45 -3.19 5.72
CA GLY A 94 -16.18 -1.98 6.48
C GLY A 94 -15.18 -1.03 5.83
N ARG A 95 -14.59 -0.16 6.65
CA ARG A 95 -13.66 0.89 6.21
C ARG A 95 -12.28 0.31 5.95
N HIS A 96 -11.72 0.61 4.78
CA HIS A 96 -10.39 0.19 4.38
C HIS A 96 -9.56 1.39 3.94
N TRP A 97 -8.32 1.43 4.38
CA TRP A 97 -7.29 2.32 3.88
C TRP A 97 -6.54 1.64 2.74
N ILE A 98 -6.41 2.37 1.63
CA ILE A 98 -5.70 1.91 0.43
C ILE A 98 -4.58 2.88 0.18
N ARG A 99 -3.33 2.39 0.19
CA ARG A 99 -2.15 3.21 -0.12
C ARG A 99 -1.45 2.67 -1.35
N LEU A 100 -1.22 3.56 -2.30
CA LEU A 100 -0.53 3.28 -3.55
C LEU A 100 0.78 4.06 -3.56
N HIS A 101 1.89 3.35 -3.66
CA HIS A 101 3.23 3.92 -3.64
C HIS A 101 3.82 3.96 -5.04
N PHE A 102 4.26 5.14 -5.46
CA PHE A 102 4.88 5.37 -6.75
C PHE A 102 6.22 6.08 -6.56
N SER A 103 7.29 5.57 -7.17
CA SER A 103 8.59 6.21 -7.30
C SER A 103 9.11 5.87 -8.69
N PRO A 104 8.92 6.77 -9.67
CA PRO A 104 9.24 6.46 -11.05
C PRO A 104 10.75 6.33 -11.25
N PHE A 105 11.17 5.32 -11.99
CA PHE A 105 12.54 5.15 -12.48
C PHE A 105 12.55 4.62 -13.92
N GLN A 106 13.73 4.55 -14.53
CA GLN A 106 13.89 3.94 -15.85
C GLN A 106 14.23 2.46 -15.70
N TYR A 107 13.52 1.60 -16.44
CA TYR A 107 13.80 0.17 -16.54
C TYR A 107 13.63 -0.29 -17.98
N GLN A 108 14.71 -0.72 -18.63
CA GLN A 108 14.70 -1.06 -20.06
C GLN A 108 14.07 0.08 -20.90
N ASN A 109 13.02 -0.23 -21.68
CA ASN A 109 12.24 0.72 -22.47
C ASN A 109 11.09 1.40 -21.69
N PHE A 110 10.90 1.08 -20.41
CA PHE A 110 9.87 1.67 -19.56
C PHE A 110 10.40 2.91 -18.82
N GLN A 111 10.02 4.09 -19.30
CA GLN A 111 10.26 5.36 -18.60
C GLN A 111 9.07 5.68 -17.69
N MET A 112 9.10 5.28 -16.41
CA MET A 112 7.92 5.38 -15.53
C MET A 112 7.36 6.80 -15.36
N MET A 113 8.16 7.86 -15.58
CA MET A 113 7.70 9.25 -15.57
C MET A 113 6.76 9.63 -16.75
N SER A 114 6.70 8.80 -17.79
CA SER A 114 5.74 8.92 -18.90
C SER A 114 4.58 7.93 -18.81
N ALA A 115 4.54 7.07 -17.78
CA ALA A 115 3.43 6.17 -17.54
C ALA A 115 2.14 6.98 -17.30
N LYS A 116 1.07 6.60 -17.98
CA LYS A 116 -0.25 7.22 -17.86
C LYS A 116 -1.31 6.13 -17.70
N PHE A 117 -2.00 6.16 -16.57
CA PHE A 117 -2.94 5.09 -16.21
C PHE A 117 -3.98 5.55 -15.18
N SER A 118 -5.04 4.78 -15.06
CA SER A 118 -6.05 4.95 -14.03
C SER A 118 -6.01 3.77 -13.05
N VAL A 119 -6.45 4.01 -11.81
CA VAL A 119 -6.65 2.97 -10.80
C VAL A 119 -8.05 3.12 -10.25
N SER A 120 -8.82 2.05 -10.29
CA SER A 120 -10.17 2.01 -9.76
C SER A 120 -10.37 0.84 -8.81
N SER A 121 -11.31 1.02 -7.89
CA SER A 121 -11.99 -0.09 -7.23
C SER A 121 -13.22 -0.52 -8.04
N GLN A 122 -13.99 -1.48 -7.53
CA GLN A 122 -15.25 -1.91 -8.16
C GLN A 122 -16.27 -0.78 -8.31
N THR A 123 -16.24 0.22 -7.42
CA THR A 123 -17.28 1.25 -7.31
C THR A 123 -16.77 2.68 -7.46
N HIS A 124 -15.46 2.89 -7.33
CA HIS A 124 -14.86 4.23 -7.32
C HIS A 124 -13.57 4.28 -8.14
N VAL A 125 -13.37 5.37 -8.87
CA VAL A 125 -12.06 5.71 -9.45
C VAL A 125 -11.20 6.37 -8.38
N LEU A 126 -10.01 5.82 -8.12
CA LEU A 126 -9.06 6.35 -7.13
C LEU A 126 -8.05 7.30 -7.80
N LEU A 127 -7.57 6.90 -8.98
CA LEU A 127 -6.68 7.68 -9.84
C LEU A 127 -7.26 7.69 -11.24
N SER A 128 -7.29 8.87 -11.87
CA SER A 128 -7.70 9.04 -13.27
C SER A 128 -6.58 9.72 -14.04
N ASP A 129 -6.22 9.17 -15.22
CA ASP A 129 -5.23 9.76 -16.13
C ASP A 129 -3.91 10.14 -15.41
N PHE A 130 -3.52 9.33 -14.42
CA PHE A 130 -2.44 9.64 -13.50
C PHE A 130 -1.06 9.41 -14.11
N THR A 131 -0.14 10.31 -13.77
CA THR A 131 1.30 10.17 -14.04
C THR A 131 2.09 10.59 -12.81
N ALA A 132 2.96 9.72 -12.32
CA ALA A 132 3.89 10.04 -11.23
C ALA A 132 5.14 10.73 -11.79
N LYS A 133 5.35 12.00 -11.43
CA LYS A 133 6.55 12.77 -11.81
C LYS A 133 7.68 12.68 -10.79
N SER A 134 7.35 12.29 -9.56
CA SER A 134 8.28 12.11 -8.45
C SER A 134 7.79 10.97 -7.56
N ARG A 135 8.55 10.65 -6.51
CA ARG A 135 8.06 9.78 -5.45
C ARG A 135 6.80 10.38 -4.83
N VAL A 136 5.74 9.59 -4.71
CA VAL A 136 4.46 9.97 -4.12
C VAL A 136 3.73 8.75 -3.57
N MET A 137 3.10 8.93 -2.41
CA MET A 137 2.12 8.00 -1.85
C MET A 137 0.72 8.60 -2.02
N LYS A 138 -0.24 7.80 -2.47
CA LYS A 138 -1.65 8.17 -2.56
C LYS A 138 -2.45 7.32 -1.58
N GLU A 139 -3.19 7.97 -0.69
CA GLU A 139 -4.02 7.30 0.32
C GLU A 139 -5.50 7.57 0.08
N TYR A 140 -6.32 6.54 0.25
CA TYR A 140 -7.77 6.58 0.11
C TYR A 140 -8.45 5.80 1.23
N SER A 141 -9.65 6.22 1.60
CA SER A 141 -10.49 5.53 2.60
C SER A 141 -11.80 5.09 1.95
N LEU A 142 -11.98 3.79 1.73
CA LEU A 142 -13.15 3.23 1.06
C LEU A 142 -14.01 2.40 2.02
N ASN A 143 -15.32 2.50 1.87
CA ASN A 143 -16.24 1.54 2.48
C ASN A 143 -16.41 0.34 1.55
N VAL A 144 -16.05 -0.86 2.01
CA VAL A 144 -16.27 -2.10 1.28
C VAL A 144 -17.50 -2.78 1.87
N ALA A 145 -18.57 -2.87 1.08
CA ALA A 145 -19.83 -3.51 1.49
C ALA A 145 -19.84 -5.02 1.28
N THR A 146 -18.89 -5.52 0.48
CA THR A 146 -18.68 -6.94 0.15
C THR A 146 -17.53 -7.51 0.97
N ASP A 147 -17.28 -8.80 0.82
CA ASP A 147 -16.11 -9.53 1.35
C ASP A 147 -14.89 -9.47 0.41
N ARG A 148 -14.94 -8.60 -0.61
CA ARG A 148 -13.94 -8.54 -1.67
C ARG A 148 -13.62 -7.12 -2.07
N LEU A 149 -12.32 -6.80 -2.09
CA LEU A 149 -11.80 -5.57 -2.65
C LEU A 149 -10.94 -5.89 -3.88
N GLU A 150 -11.39 -5.43 -5.04
CA GLU A 150 -10.62 -5.41 -6.29
C GLU A 150 -10.06 -4.01 -6.54
N LEU A 151 -8.79 -3.95 -6.94
CA LEU A 151 -8.10 -2.77 -7.46
C LEU A 151 -7.65 -3.05 -8.90
N THR A 152 -8.23 -2.32 -9.85
CA THR A 152 -7.93 -2.45 -11.28
C THR A 152 -6.99 -1.33 -11.72
N PHE A 153 -5.85 -1.71 -12.28
CA PHE A 153 -4.90 -0.83 -12.95
C PHE A 153 -5.17 -0.86 -14.45
N THR A 154 -5.45 0.31 -15.03
CA THR A 154 -5.82 0.46 -16.45
C THR A 154 -4.85 1.42 -17.14
N PRO A 155 -3.87 0.90 -17.89
CA PRO A 155 -3.04 1.73 -18.75
C PRO A 155 -3.87 2.53 -19.75
N SER A 156 -3.45 3.77 -20.03
CA SER A 156 -3.95 4.53 -21.19
C SER A 156 -3.48 3.89 -22.50
N ALA A 157 -4.12 4.25 -23.61
CA ALA A 157 -3.69 3.82 -24.94
C ALA A 157 -2.20 4.13 -25.17
N ASN A 158 -1.45 3.16 -25.70
CA ASN A 158 -0.01 3.24 -25.93
C ASN A 158 0.82 3.65 -24.69
N SER A 159 0.34 3.29 -23.50
CA SER A 159 1.02 3.54 -22.23
C SER A 159 1.05 2.28 -21.37
N PHE A 160 1.51 2.41 -20.13
CA PHE A 160 1.59 1.35 -19.14
C PHE A 160 1.26 1.92 -17.75
N ALA A 161 0.95 1.04 -16.82
CA ALA A 161 0.82 1.35 -15.40
C ALA A 161 1.98 0.75 -14.61
N PHE A 162 2.25 1.31 -13.43
CA PHE A 162 3.20 0.70 -12.51
C PHE A 162 2.82 1.01 -11.07
N VAL A 163 3.32 0.20 -10.14
CA VAL A 163 3.20 0.42 -8.69
C VAL A 163 4.42 -0.14 -7.99
N ASN A 164 4.96 0.58 -7.02
CA ASN A 164 6.13 0.15 -6.24
C ASN A 164 5.72 -0.63 -4.99
N ALA A 165 4.68 -0.17 -4.30
CA ALA A 165 4.09 -0.89 -3.20
C ALA A 165 2.59 -0.60 -3.08
N LEU A 166 1.87 -1.55 -2.50
CA LEU A 166 0.42 -1.51 -2.32
C LEU A 166 0.09 -1.92 -0.89
N GLU A 167 -0.70 -1.07 -0.21
CA GLU A 167 -1.27 -1.37 1.11
C GLU A 167 -2.80 -1.43 1.04
N VAL A 168 -3.40 -2.45 1.66
CA VAL A 168 -4.84 -2.53 1.97
C VAL A 168 -4.98 -2.93 3.44
N VAL A 169 -5.49 -2.01 4.26
CA VAL A 169 -5.54 -2.14 5.73
C VAL A 169 -6.93 -1.77 6.26
N SER A 170 -7.48 -2.53 7.22
CA SER A 170 -8.86 -2.33 7.76
C SER A 170 -8.97 -2.41 9.27
#